data_AF-A0A453DVI3-F1
#
_entry.id   AF-A0A453DVI3-F1
#
_cell.length_a   1.000
_cell.length_b   1.000
_cell.length_c   1.000
_cell.angle_alpha   90.00
_cell.angle_beta   90.00
_cell.angle_gamma   90.00
#
_symmetry.space_group_name_H-M   'P 1'
#
loop_
_entity.id
_entity.type
_entity.pdbx_description
1 polymer ?
#
loop_
_entity_poly.entity_id
_entity_poly.type
_entity_poly.pdbx_seq_one_letter_code
_entity_poly.pdbx_strand_id
1 'polypeptide(L)' 'HTVVLNDPGRLLAVHIMHTALVSGWAGSMALYELAVFDPSDPVMDPMWRQGMFVIPFMTRLGITDSWVVGVFQEEGYPI' A
#
# COMPACT_ATOMS: atom_id res chain seq x y z
N HIS A 1 -1.10 -15.50 -23.35
CA HIS A 1 -0.84 -14.12 -23.80
C HIS A 1 -0.13 -14.01 -25.15
N THR A 2 0.35 -15.10 -25.78
CA THR A 2 1.07 -15.02 -27.07
C THR A 2 0.23 -14.44 -28.23
N VAL A 3 -1.10 -14.53 -28.17
CA VAL A 3 -2.02 -13.99 -29.19
C VAL A 3 -1.96 -12.46 -29.36
N VAL A 4 -1.45 -11.70 -28.38
CA VAL A 4 -1.29 -10.24 -28.50
C VAL A 4 0.10 -9.82 -28.99
N LEU A 5 1.00 -10.77 -29.28
CA LEU A 5 2.40 -10.50 -29.59
C LEU A 5 2.59 -9.56 -30.80
N ASN A 6 1.74 -9.70 -31.83
CA ASN A 6 1.76 -8.89 -33.05
C ASN A 6 0.52 -7.98 -33.19
N ASP A 7 -0.24 -7.78 -32.11
CA ASP A 7 -1.36 -6.84 -32.05
C ASP A 7 -1.03 -5.76 -31.00
N PRO A 8 -0.34 -4.68 -31.38
CA PRO A 8 0.15 -3.68 -30.42
C PRO A 8 -0.99 -2.95 -29.69
N GLY A 9 -2.16 -2.80 -30.32
CA GLY A 9 -3.33 -2.18 -29.69
C GLY A 9 -3.87 -3.02 -28.55
N ARG A 10 -4.05 -4.33 -28.78
CA ARG A 10 -4.46 -5.26 -27.70
C ARG A 10 -3.36 -5.49 -26.68
N LEU A 11 -2.10 -5.48 -27.10
CA LEU A 11 -0.96 -5.54 -26.18
C LEU A 11 -1.00 -4.37 -25.20
N LEU A 12 -1.20 -3.14 -25.69
CA LEU A 12 -1.36 -1.98 -24.81
C LEU A 12 -2.58 -2.12 -23.89
N ALA A 13 -3.72 -2.58 -24.41
CA ALA A 13 -4.93 -2.76 -23.61
C ALA A 13 -4.72 -3.74 -22.44
N VAL A 14 -4.05 -4.87 -22.65
CA VAL A 14 -3.78 -5.81 -21.55
C VAL A 14 -2.76 -5.26 -20.54
N HIS A 15 -1.81 -4.43 -20.98
CA HIS A 15 -0.89 -3.75 -20.06
C HIS A 15 -1.63 -2.73 -19.20
N ILE A 16 -2.52 -1.92 -19.80
CA ILE A 16 -3.36 -0.98 -19.05
C ILE A 16 -4.26 -1.74 -18.07
N MET A 17 -4.88 -2.85 -18.49
CA MET A 17 -5.68 -3.70 -17.60
C MET A 17 -4.85 -4.21 -16.42
N HIS A 18 -3.65 -4.74 -16.67
CA HIS A 18 -2.75 -5.20 -15.62
C HIS A 18 -2.35 -4.07 -14.67
N THR A 19 -1.99 -2.90 -15.20
CA THR A 19 -1.68 -1.70 -14.40
C THR A 19 -2.87 -1.29 -13.53
N ALA A 20 -4.09 -1.31 -14.07
CA ALA A 20 -5.30 -0.99 -13.32
C ALA A 20 -5.59 -2.02 -12.21
N LEU A 21 -5.33 -3.31 -12.45
CA LEU A 21 -5.46 -4.34 -11.40
C LEU A 21 -4.44 -4.13 -10.29
N VAL A 22 -3.18 -3.85 -10.62
CA VAL A 22 -2.12 -3.62 -9.62
C VAL A 22 -2.38 -2.32 -8.83
N SER A 23 -2.80 -1.24 -9.48
CA SER A 23 -3.16 0.00 -8.78
C SER A 23 -4.40 -0.18 -7.90
N GLY A 24 -5.40 -0.93 -8.39
CA GLY A 24 -6.58 -1.29 -7.62
C GLY A 24 -6.24 -2.10 -6.36
N TRP A 25 -5.33 -3.08 -6.47
CA TRP A 25 -4.82 -3.84 -5.33
C TRP A 25 -4.05 -2.97 -4.35
N ALA A 26 -3.16 -2.09 -4.83
CA ALA A 26 -2.38 -1.22 -3.95
C ALA A 26 -3.28 -0.29 -3.13
N GLY A 27 -4.28 0.31 -3.78
CA GLY A 27 -5.26 1.16 -3.09
C GLY A 27 -6.16 0.40 -2.12
N SER A 28 -6.67 -0.77 -2.52
CA SER A 28 -7.55 -1.56 -1.64
C SER A 28 -6.80 -2.12 -0.42
N MET A 29 -5.55 -2.55 -0.57
CA MET A 29 -4.72 -2.98 0.56
C MET A 29 -4.42 -1.81 1.51
N ALA A 30 -4.08 -0.63 0.99
CA ALA A 30 -3.83 0.53 1.83
C ALA A 30 -5.08 0.96 2.63
N LEU A 31 -6.26 0.94 1.99
CA LEU A 31 -7.53 1.23 2.66
C LEU A 31 -7.90 0.15 3.68
N TYR A 32 -7.64 -1.12 3.38
CA TYR A 32 -7.87 -2.22 4.31
C TYR A 32 -6.98 -2.11 5.54
N GLU A 33 -5.67 -1.92 5.36
CA GLU A 33 -4.73 -1.74 6.45
C GLU A 33 -5.11 -0.52 7.30
N LEU A 34 -5.45 0.61 6.69
CA LEU A 34 -5.90 1.80 7.42
C LEU A 34 -7.18 1.55 8.24
N ALA A 35 -8.07 0.68 7.78
CA ALA A 35 -9.32 0.38 8.47
C ALA A 35 -9.13 -0.52 9.71
N VAL A 36 -8.02 -1.26 9.79
CA VAL A 36 -7.76 -2.22 10.89
C VAL A 36 -6.55 -1.85 11.74
N PHE A 37 -5.71 -0.92 11.29
CA PHE A 37 -4.51 -0.48 11.99
C PHE A 37 -4.86 0.25 13.30
N ASP A 38 -4.23 -0.17 14.40
CA ASP A 38 -4.29 0.49 15.70
C ASP A 38 -3.03 1.35 15.93
N PRO A 39 -3.15 2.69 15.93
CA PRO A 39 -2.04 3.62 16.11
C PRO A 39 -1.68 3.88 17.60
N SER A 40 -2.40 3.27 18.55
CA SER A 40 -2.42 3.73 19.95
C SER A 40 -1.12 3.48 20.72
N ASP A 41 -0.39 2.40 20.42
CA ASP A 41 0.87 2.05 21.10
C ASP A 41 1.97 1.70 20.09
N PRO A 42 2.68 2.71 19.55
CA PRO A 42 3.73 2.50 18.55
C PRO A 42 5.02 1.91 19.13
N VAL A 43 5.17 1.81 20.46
CA VAL A 43 6.36 1.23 21.08
C VAL A 43 6.17 -0.27 21.26
N MET A 44 5.02 -0.69 21.80
CA MET A 44 4.77 -2.10 22.10
C MET A 44 3.98 -2.80 21.01
N ASP A 45 3.18 -2.10 20.21
CA ASP A 45 2.42 -2.68 19.10
C ASP A 45 2.63 -1.95 17.75
N PRO A 46 3.88 -1.88 17.25
CA PRO A 46 4.18 -1.26 15.98
C PRO A 46 3.58 -2.00 14.78
N MET A 47 3.60 -1.35 13.61
CA MET A 47 3.01 -1.82 12.35
C MET A 47 3.37 -3.28 11.98
N TRP A 48 4.60 -3.71 12.24
CA TRP A 48 5.07 -5.07 11.93
C TRP A 48 4.48 -6.16 12.84
N ARG A 49 4.00 -5.81 14.05
CA ARG A 49 3.27 -6.75 14.93
C ARG A 49 1.82 -6.92 14.53
N GLN A 50 1.22 -5.90 13.92
CA GLN A 50 -0.16 -5.91 13.46
C GLN A 50 -0.33 -6.50 12.04
N GLY A 51 0.76 -6.94 11.41
CA GLY A 51 0.72 -7.55 10.07
C GLY A 51 0.52 -6.55 8.93
N MET A 52 0.85 -5.26 9.15
CA MET A 52 0.79 -4.24 8.10
C MET A 52 1.88 -4.52 7.05
N PHE A 53 1.49 -4.53 5.78
CA PHE A 53 2.39 -4.80 4.66
C PHE A 53 2.65 -3.56 3.82
N VAL A 54 1.61 -2.82 3.39
CA VAL A 54 1.77 -1.67 2.49
C VAL A 54 2.06 -0.35 3.22
N ILE A 55 1.57 -0.14 4.45
CA ILE A 55 1.87 1.08 5.22
C ILE A 55 3.40 1.27 5.44
N PRO A 56 4.21 0.24 5.78
CA PRO A 56 5.68 0.40 5.87
C PRO A 56 6.35 0.92 4.58
N PHE A 57 5.83 0.56 3.39
CA PHE A 57 6.36 1.10 2.14
C PHE A 57 6.02 2.58 1.94
N MET A 58 4.87 3.03 2.45
CA MET A 58 4.46 4.43 2.43
C MET A 58 5.27 5.27 3.42
N THR A 59 5.46 4.80 4.65
CA THR A 59 6.24 5.49 5.69
C THR A 59 7.71 5.64 5.30
N ARG A 60 8.29 4.63 4.63
CA ARG A 60 9.64 4.72 4.06
C ARG A 60 9.82 5.90 3.10
N LEU A 61 8.74 6.37 2.46
CA LEU A 61 8.75 7.50 1.54
C LEU A 61 8.27 8.81 2.20
N GLY A 62 8.12 8.83 3.53
CA GLY A 62 7.74 10.01 4.31
C GLY A 62 6.24 10.24 4.45
N ILE A 63 5.40 9.25 4.09
CA ILE A 63 3.94 9.33 4.34
C ILE A 63 3.67 8.78 5.74
N THR A 64 3.67 9.65 6.75
CA THR A 64 3.53 9.26 8.17
C THR A 64 2.30 9.78 8.87
N ASP A 65 1.69 10.87 8.39
CA ASP A 65 0.51 11.45 9.05
C ASP A 65 -0.78 11.03 8.34
N SER A 66 -1.80 10.68 9.13
CA SER A 66 -3.14 10.46 8.62
C SER A 66 -4.09 11.59 9.03
N TRP A 67 -5.17 11.74 8.27
CA TRP A 67 -6.18 12.78 8.54
C TRP A 67 -7.12 12.42 9.70
N VAL A 68 -7.13 11.16 10.16
CA VAL A 68 -8.13 10.64 11.12
C VAL A 68 -7.51 9.75 12.19
N VAL A 69 -6.59 8.86 11.80
CA VAL A 69 -6.07 7.76 12.64
C VAL A 69 -4.76 8.14 13.36
N GLY A 70 -4.22 9.34 13.18
CA GLY A 70 -2.93 9.73 13.78
C GLY A 70 -1.71 9.32 12.96
N VAL A 71 -0.57 9.11 13.63
CA VAL A 71 0.76 8.94 13.01
C VAL A 71 1.13 7.45 12.84
N PHE A 72 1.61 7.06 11.66
CA PHE A 72 2.19 5.75 11.39
C PHE A 72 3.65 5.71 11.88
N GLN A 73 3.88 5.15 13.07
CA GLN A 73 5.23 5.01 13.65
C GLN A 73 5.71 3.55 13.59
N GLU A 74 7.00 3.38 13.25
CA GLU A 74 7.62 2.05 13.11
C GLU A 74 8.36 1.64 14.40
N GLU A 75 9.02 2.56 15.11
CA GLU A 75 9.76 2.30 16.36
C GLU A 75 10.09 3.61 17.11
N GLY A 76 9.18 4.20 17.89
CA GLY A 76 9.51 5.20 18.94
C GLY A 76 10.40 6.42 18.61
N TYR A 77 10.79 6.62 17.35
CA TYR A 77 11.71 7.63 16.85
C TYR A 77 11.01 8.39 15.72
N PRO A 78 11.01 9.73 15.75
CA PRO A 78 10.62 10.49 14.58
C PRO A 78 11.67 10.26 13.48
N ILE A 79 11.21 9.98 12.27
CA ILE A 79 12.00 10.24 11.06
C ILE A 79 12.21 11.73 10.86
#